data_AF-A0A1V5LM59-F1
#
_entry.id   AF-A0A1V5LM59-F1
#
_cell.length_a   1.000
_cell.length_b   1.000
_cell.length_c   1.000
_cell.angle_alpha   90.00
_cell.angle_beta   90.00
_cell.angle_gamma   90.00
#
_symmetry.space_group_name_H-M   'P 1'
#
loop_
_entity.id
_entity.type
_entity.pdbx_description
1 polymer ?
#
loop_
_entity_poly.entity_id
_entity_poly.type
_entity_poly.pdbx_seq_one_letter_code
_entity_poly.pdbx_strand_id
1 'polypeptide(L)'
;MVIENDDPTSGYRVRTLVTATHRLSIYPGTDDGELFDLRGDPDELNNLWYRPEEQELRARLVKELLDAYSQDTPLYPIPRWNA
;
A
#
# COMPACT_ATOMS: atom_id res chain seq x y z
N MET A 1 5.53 4.36 5.96
CA MET A 1 5.88 2.98 6.36
C MET A 1 5.09 2.03 5.50
N VAL A 2 5.74 1.02 4.92
CA VAL A 2 5.05 -0.06 4.20
C VAL A 2 4.94 -1.25 5.14
N ILE A 3 3.77 -1.89 5.15
CA ILE A 3 3.47 -3.08 5.93
C ILE A 3 3.07 -4.18 4.95
N GLU A 4 3.72 -5.33 5.08
CA GLU A 4 3.39 -6.52 4.30
C GLU A 4 2.61 -7.48 5.18
N ASN A 5 1.44 -7.91 4.71
CA ASN A 5 0.63 -8.90 5.39
C ASN A 5 0.33 -10.04 4.42
N ASP A 6 1.08 -11.14 4.54
CA ASP A 6 0.86 -12.38 3.80
C ASP A 6 0.10 -13.33 4.72
N ASP A 7 -1.21 -13.48 4.51
CA ASP A 7 -2.04 -14.40 5.29
C ASP A 7 -2.07 -15.77 4.60
N PRO A 8 -1.46 -16.82 5.20
CA PRO A 8 -1.38 -18.14 4.58
C PRO A 8 -2.73 -18.88 4.54
N THR A 9 -3.74 -18.38 5.24
CA THR A 9 -5.03 -19.05 5.39
C THR A 9 -6.03 -18.61 4.32
N SER A 10 -6.11 -17.30 4.07
CA SER A 10 -6.93 -16.68 3.02
C SER A 10 -6.18 -16.56 1.68
N GLY A 11 -4.85 -16.62 1.70
CA GLY A 11 -4.00 -16.45 0.52
C GLY A 11 -3.83 -14.99 0.09
N TYR A 12 -4.35 -14.03 0.85
CA TYR A 12 -4.20 -12.61 0.54
C TYR A 12 -2.82 -12.08 0.91
N ARG A 13 -2.26 -11.30 -0.01
CA ARG A 13 -0.97 -10.61 0.16
C ARG A 13 -1.17 -9.11 0.26
N VAL A 14 -1.76 -8.66 1.35
CA VAL A 14 -2.09 -7.24 1.50
C VAL A 14 -0.80 -6.43 1.61
N ARG A 15 -0.79 -5.28 0.93
CA ARG A 15 0.28 -4.27 1.07
C ARG A 15 -0.35 -2.99 1.55
N THR A 16 0.15 -2.49 2.68
CA THR A 16 -0.40 -1.31 3.33
C THR A 16 0.65 -0.21 3.42
N LEU A 17 0.34 0.96 2.88
CA LEU A 17 1.11 2.19 3.09
C LEU A 17 0.46 2.99 4.22
N VAL A 18 1.24 3.26 5.26
CA VAL A 18 0.87 4.20 6.32
C VAL A 18 1.75 5.44 6.20
N THR A 19 1.12 6.58 5.94
CA THR A 19 1.75 7.91 5.93
C THR A 19 1.35 8.68 7.19
N ALA A 20 1.84 9.91 7.34
CA ALA A 20 1.43 10.77 8.45
C ALA A 20 -0.05 11.20 8.39
N THR A 21 -0.69 11.05 7.22
CA THR A 21 -2.03 11.60 6.97
C THR A 21 -3.01 10.59 6.41
N HIS A 22 -2.55 9.49 5.84
CA HIS A 22 -3.41 8.49 5.19
C HIS A 22 -2.91 7.07 5.43
N ARG A 23 -3.85 6.12 5.50
CA ARG A 23 -3.58 4.68 5.34
C ARG A 23 -4.18 4.21 4.03
N LEU A 24 -3.39 3.48 3.25
CA LEU A 24 -3.81 2.81 2.04
C LEU A 24 -3.51 1.32 2.16
N SER A 25 -4.48 0.44 1.95
CA SER A 25 -4.28 -1.01 1.79
C SER A 25 -4.71 -1.45 0.39
N ILE A 26 -3.86 -2.23 -0.28
CA ILE A 26 -4.18 -2.85 -1.57
C ILE A 26 -4.20 -4.38 -1.42
N TYR A 27 -5.11 -5.01 -2.15
CA TYR A 27 -5.25 -6.46 -2.26
C TYR A 27 -4.79 -6.89 -3.68
N PRO A 28 -3.53 -7.30 -3.85
CA PRO A 28 -3.00 -7.63 -5.17
C PRO A 28 -3.83 -8.71 -5.87
N GLY A 29 -4.11 -8.50 -7.16
CA GLY A 29 -4.95 -9.39 -7.95
C GLY A 29 -6.45 -9.06 -7.88
N THR A 30 -6.84 -8.00 -7.18
CA THR A 30 -8.21 -7.48 -7.14
C THR A 30 -8.23 -5.99 -7.44
N ASP A 31 -9.39 -5.45 -7.82
CA ASP A 31 -9.63 -4.01 -7.94
C ASP A 31 -10.03 -3.36 -6.61
N ASP A 32 -10.09 -4.16 -5.55
CA ASP A 32 -10.51 -3.74 -4.22
C ASP A 32 -9.33 -3.24 -3.38
N GLY A 33 -9.66 -2.35 -2.44
CA GLY A 33 -8.70 -1.68 -1.60
C GLY A 33 -9.36 -0.83 -0.54
N GLU A 34 -8.52 -0.28 0.32
CA GLU A 34 -8.93 0.58 1.41
C GLU A 34 -8.09 1.85 1.42
N LEU A 35 -8.74 2.99 1.57
CA LEU A 35 -8.09 4.29 1.72
C LEU A 35 -8.77 5.05 2.85
N PHE A 36 -8.00 5.47 3.84
CA PHE A 36 -8.48 6.22 5.00
C PHE A 36 -7.63 7.47 5.21
N ASP A 37 -8.29 8.57 5.57
CA ASP A 37 -7.66 9.81 6.01
C ASP A 37 -7.50 9.79 7.53
N LEU A 38 -6.26 9.63 8.00
CA LEU A 38 -5.92 9.56 9.43
C LEU A 38 -6.00 10.92 10.14
N ARG A 39 -6.05 12.04 9.40
CA ARG A 39 -6.22 13.37 9.98
C ARG A 39 -7.69 13.71 10.21
N GLY A 40 -8.51 13.50 9.18
CA GLY A 40 -9.94 13.80 9.22
C GLY A 40 -10.77 12.70 9.88
N ASP A 41 -10.28 11.46 9.85
CA ASP A 41 -10.98 10.27 10.30
C ASP A 41 -10.03 9.30 11.03
N PRO A 42 -9.57 9.66 12.24
CA PRO A 42 -8.63 8.84 13.00
C PRO A 42 -9.19 7.47 13.41
N ASP A 43 -10.51 7.32 13.41
CA ASP A 43 -11.21 6.06 13.70
C ASP A 43 -11.44 5.20 12.43
N GLU A 44 -10.97 5.66 11.26
CA GLU A 44 -10.98 4.92 9.99
C GLU A 44 -12.37 4.41 9.58
N LEU A 45 -13.40 5.22 9.83
CA LEU A 45 -14.79 4.85 9.61
C LEU A 45 -15.21 4.98 8.14
N ASN A 46 -14.49 5.78 7.35
CA ASN A 46 -14.84 6.14 5.98
C ASN A 46 -13.80 5.63 4.97
N ASN A 47 -14.11 4.51 4.32
CA ASN A 47 -13.29 4.03 3.21
C ASN A 47 -13.51 4.92 1.97
N LEU A 48 -12.45 5.64 1.58
CA LEU A 48 -12.40 6.56 0.45
C LEU A 48 -12.06 5.87 -0.87
N TRP A 49 -11.72 4.57 -0.88
CA TRP A 49 -11.20 3.86 -2.06
C TRP A 49 -12.10 3.96 -3.30
N TYR A 50 -13.41 3.90 -3.10
CA TYR A 50 -14.41 3.95 -4.19
C TYR A 50 -14.92 5.37 -4.46
N ARG A 51 -14.42 6.40 -3.76
CA ARG A 51 -14.84 7.77 -3.96
C ARG A 51 -14.19 8.33 -5.23
N PRO A 52 -14.98 8.75 -6.24
CA PRO A 52 -14.41 9.24 -7.49
C PRO A 52 -13.60 10.53 -7.29
N GLU A 53 -13.96 11.33 -6.29
CA GLU A 53 -13.28 12.57 -5.90
C GLU A 53 -11.84 12.31 -5.42
N GLU A 54 -11.59 11.12 -4.85
CA GLU A 54 -10.31 10.74 -4.26
C GLU A 54 -9.42 9.93 -5.22
N GLN A 55 -9.79 9.84 -6.50
CA GLN A 55 -9.04 9.02 -7.48
C GLN A 55 -7.60 9.49 -7.68
N GLU A 56 -7.37 10.81 -7.75
CA GLU A 56 -6.02 11.36 -7.88
C GLU A 56 -5.19 11.11 -6.62
N LEU A 57 -5.80 11.26 -5.45
CA LEU A 57 -5.17 10.95 -4.16
C LEU A 57 -4.76 9.47 -4.10
N ARG A 58 -5.69 8.57 -4.46
CA ARG A 58 -5.47 7.13 -4.52
C ARG A 58 -4.31 6.80 -5.46
N ALA A 59 -4.31 7.35 -6.68
CA ALA A 59 -3.24 7.11 -7.65
C ALA A 59 -1.87 7.57 -7.12
N ARG A 60 -1.81 8.73 -6.46
CA ARG A 60 -0.58 9.25 -5.84
C ARG A 60 -0.07 8.33 -4.74
N LEU A 61 -0.95 7.88 -3.83
CA LEU A 61 -0.57 7.01 -2.72
C LEU A 61 -0.18 5.60 -3.19
N VAL A 62 -0.84 5.06 -4.22
CA VAL A 62 -0.43 3.80 -4.85
C VAL A 62 0.98 3.92 -5.46
N LYS A 63 1.27 5.03 -6.14
CA LYS A 63 2.62 5.31 -6.63
C LYS A 63 3.63 5.36 -5.48
N GLU A 64 3.30 6.06 -4.41
CA GLU A 64 4.16 6.19 -3.22
C GLU A 64 4.42 4.84 -2.54
N LEU A 65 3.39 3.98 -2.45
CA LEU A 65 3.52 2.61 -1.97
C LEU A 65 4.51 1.83 -2.84
N LEU A 66 4.37 1.89 -4.16
CA LEU A 66 5.26 1.19 -5.08
C LEU A 66 6.71 1.70 -4.99
N ASP A 67 6.89 3.01 -4.92
CA ASP A 67 8.21 3.64 -4.73
C ASP A 67 8.86 3.15 -3.44
N ALA A 68 8.14 3.22 -2.31
CA ALA A 68 8.64 2.78 -1.02
C ALA A 68 8.95 1.28 -0.97
N TYR A 69 8.06 0.46 -1.56
CA TYR A 69 8.26 -0.99 -1.65
C TYR A 69 9.49 -1.36 -2.50
N SER A 70 9.71 -0.63 -3.60
CA SER A 70 10.86 -0.85 -4.49
C SER A 70 12.18 -0.44 -3.84
N GLN A 71 12.17 0.60 -3.01
CA GLN A 71 13.35 1.04 -2.26
C GLN A 71 13.71 0.10 -1.10
N ASP A 72 12.69 -0.50 -0.48
CA ASP A 72 12.89 -1.43 0.64
C ASP A 72 13.44 -2.78 0.18
N THR A 73 13.16 -3.18 -1.08
CA THR A 73 13.68 -4.43 -1.64
C THR A 73 15.21 -4.32 -1.83
N PRO A 74 16.03 -4.99 -1.00
CA PRO A 74 17.48 -4.98 -1.20
C PRO A 74 17.77 -5.68 -2.53
N LEU A 75 18.56 -5.05 -3.38
CA LEU A 75 18.99 -5.50 -4.71
C LEU A 75 19.52 -6.95 -4.69
N TYR A 76 18.66 -7.97 -4.71
CA TYR A 76 19.08 -9.36 -4.77
C TYR A 76 18.21 -10.26 -5.65
N PRO A 77 18.85 -11.19 -6.38
CA PRO A 77 20.28 -11.52 -6.24
C PRO A 77 21.22 -10.54 -6.95
N ILE A 78 22.27 -10.08 -6.25
CA ILE A 78 23.48 -9.59 -6.92
C ILE A 78 23.96 -10.67 -7.90
N PRO A 79 24.42 -10.28 -9.09
CA PRO A 79 25.06 -11.21 -9.99
C PRO A 79 26.27 -11.86 -9.32
N ARG A 80 26.43 -13.17 -9.47
CA ARG A 80 27.53 -13.98 -8.91
C ARG A 80 28.96 -13.52 -9.27
N TRP A 81 29.12 -12.53 -10.15
CA TRP A 81 30.42 -12.02 -10.61
C TRP A 81 30.85 -10.73 -9.89
N ASN A 82 30.00 -10.16 -9.04
CA ASN A 82 30.23 -8.91 -8.31
C ASN A 82 30.45 -9.13 -6.79
N ALA A 83 30.90 -10.32 -6.38
CA ALA A 83 31.23 -10.70 -5.00
C ALA A 83 32.71 -11.06 -4.86
#